data_AF-A0A3Q7GLK0-F1
#
_entry.id   AF-A0A3Q7GLK0-F1
#
_cell.length_a   1.000
_cell.length_b   1.000
_cell.length_c   1.000
_cell.angle_alpha   90.00
_cell.angle_beta   90.00
_cell.angle_gamma   90.00
#
_symmetry.space_group_name_H-M   'P 1'
#
loop_
_entity.id
_entity.type
_entity.pdbx_description
1 polymer ?
#
loop_
_entity_poly.entity_id
_entity_poly.type
_entity_poly.pdbx_seq_one_letter_code
_entity_poly.pdbx_strand_id
1 'polypeptide(L)'
;MVSLSNSICKGLLHSPELREYMLETFVYPREPEFLKEIRLITSNHPRCLIATAPEAGQLIALLLKLTNPKKTIEIGVFTGYPLVLTDLTIPDDCKDSVSQFYTTKIGLMYNIFSNSCVEHH
;
A
#
# COMPACT_ATOMS: atom_id res chain seq x y z
N MET A 1 -33.89 -2.35 2.69
CA MET A 1 -32.64 -1.96 3.35
C MET A 1 -31.50 -2.20 2.37
N VAL A 2 -31.07 -1.17 1.64
CA VAL A 2 -29.82 -1.25 0.84
C VAL A 2 -28.69 -1.26 1.86
N SER A 3 -28.07 -2.42 2.03
CA SER A 3 -26.98 -2.64 2.98
C SER A 3 -25.90 -1.57 2.82
N LEU A 4 -25.52 -0.92 3.93
CA LEU A 4 -24.38 0.00 4.01
C LEU A 4 -23.09 -0.58 3.39
N SER A 5 -22.99 -1.91 3.29
CA SER A 5 -21.87 -2.63 2.65
C SER A 5 -21.68 -2.25 1.18
N ASN A 6 -22.74 -1.88 0.47
CA ASN A 6 -22.67 -1.53 -0.96
C ASN A 6 -22.25 -0.09 -1.22
N SER A 7 -22.08 0.76 -0.20
CA SER A 7 -21.75 2.19 -0.39
C SER A 7 -20.29 2.52 -0.08
N ILE A 8 -19.68 1.84 0.87
CA ILE A 8 -18.36 2.25 1.42
C ILE A 8 -17.23 1.64 0.59
N CYS A 9 -17.44 0.47 -0.01
CA CYS A 9 -16.46 -0.17 -0.89
C CYS A 9 -16.51 0.33 -2.33
N LYS A 10 -17.18 1.44 -2.69
CA LYS A 10 -17.33 1.88 -4.11
C LYS A 10 -16.19 2.75 -4.63
N GLY A 11 -15.34 3.29 -3.75
CA GLY A 11 -14.36 4.32 -4.11
C GLY A 11 -15.03 5.64 -4.55
N LEU A 12 -14.24 6.56 -5.11
CA LEU A 12 -14.72 7.90 -5.51
C LEU A 12 -15.33 7.95 -6.93
N LEU A 13 -15.27 6.84 -7.67
CA LEU A 13 -15.73 6.79 -9.06
C LEU A 13 -17.25 6.66 -9.13
N HIS A 14 -17.82 7.12 -10.24
CA HIS A 14 -19.26 7.17 -10.48
C HIS A 14 -19.96 5.81 -10.31
N SER A 15 -19.30 4.71 -10.66
CA SER A 15 -19.83 3.36 -10.49
C SER A 15 -18.77 2.39 -9.96
N PRO A 16 -19.17 1.37 -9.16
CA PRO A 16 -18.24 0.36 -8.69
C PRO A 16 -17.63 -0.47 -9.83
N GLU A 17 -18.40 -0.73 -10.88
CA GLU A 17 -17.95 -1.51 -12.05
C GLU A 17 -16.83 -0.79 -12.80
N LEU A 18 -16.90 0.56 -12.88
CA LEU A 18 -15.83 1.36 -13.48
C LEU A 18 -14.53 1.26 -12.65
N ARG A 19 -14.65 1.26 -11.32
CA ARG A 19 -13.50 1.10 -10.45
C ARG A 19 -12.91 -0.30 -10.57
N GLU A 20 -13.74 -1.33 -10.58
CA GLU A 20 -13.29 -2.71 -10.77
C GLU A 20 -12.59 -2.90 -12.11
N TYR A 21 -13.17 -2.38 -13.20
CA TYR A 21 -12.53 -2.36 -14.52
C TYR A 21 -11.15 -1.69 -14.48
N MET A 22 -11.03 -0.52 -13.84
CA MET A 22 -9.76 0.18 -13.69
C MET A 22 -8.73 -0.64 -12.91
N LEU A 23 -9.16 -1.26 -11.80
CA LEU A 23 -8.30 -2.06 -10.93
C LEU A 23 -7.76 -3.29 -11.66
N GLU A 24 -8.64 -4.07 -12.28
CA GLU A 24 -8.29 -5.28 -13.02
C GLU A 24 -7.43 -4.99 -14.24
N THR A 25 -7.69 -3.87 -14.94
CA THR A 25 -6.99 -3.54 -16.19
C THR A 25 -5.63 -2.88 -15.96
N PHE A 26 -5.52 -1.98 -14.98
CA PHE A 26 -4.36 -1.08 -14.87
C PHE A 26 -3.58 -1.20 -13.56
N VAL A 27 -4.22 -1.66 -12.48
CA VAL A 27 -3.63 -1.63 -11.13
C VAL A 27 -3.10 -3.00 -10.75
N TYR A 28 -3.94 -4.02 -10.63
CA TYR A 28 -3.54 -5.36 -10.18
C TYR A 28 -2.47 -6.03 -11.05
N PRO A 29 -2.48 -5.92 -12.40
CA PRO A 29 -1.42 -6.51 -13.22
C PRO A 29 -0.03 -5.92 -12.98
N ARG A 30 0.05 -4.73 -12.36
CA ARG A 30 1.29 -4.03 -12.06
C ARG A 30 1.62 -4.03 -10.57
N GLU A 31 0.76 -4.61 -9.74
CA GLU A 31 0.97 -4.72 -8.29
C GLU A 31 1.98 -5.85 -8.02
N PRO A 32 3.12 -5.58 -7.35
CA PRO A 32 4.04 -6.61 -6.88
C PRO A 32 3.32 -7.63 -5.98
N GLU A 33 3.68 -8.91 -6.11
CA GLU A 33 3.00 -10.00 -5.38
C GLU A 33 3.04 -9.80 -3.86
N PHE A 34 4.15 -9.29 -3.32
CA PHE A 34 4.29 -9.00 -1.90
C PHE A 34 3.30 -7.92 -1.40
N LEU A 35 3.03 -6.88 -2.21
CA LEU A 35 2.03 -5.86 -1.88
C LEU A 35 0.61 -6.43 -1.93
N LYS A 36 0.34 -7.30 -2.89
CA LYS A 36 -0.92 -8.03 -2.97
C LYS A 36 -1.14 -8.92 -1.75
N GLU A 37 -0.11 -9.61 -1.24
CA GLU A 37 -0.18 -10.38 0.00
C GLU A 37 -0.55 -9.49 1.19
N ILE A 38 0.13 -8.35 1.36
CA ILE A 38 -0.19 -7.38 2.42
C ILE A 38 -1.64 -6.91 2.30
N ARG A 39 -2.13 -6.63 1.09
CA ARG A 39 -3.52 -6.22 0.84
C ARG A 39 -4.51 -7.31 1.25
N LEU A 40 -4.24 -8.56 0.92
CA LEU A 40 -5.08 -9.70 1.31
C LEU A 40 -5.08 -9.91 2.84
N ILE A 41 -3.92 -9.85 3.49
CA ILE A 41 -3.81 -9.91 4.96
C ILE A 41 -4.60 -8.77 5.60
N THR A 42 -4.43 -7.55 5.06
CA THR A 42 -5.08 -6.35 5.57
C THR A 42 -6.60 -6.42 5.41
N SER A 43 -7.11 -7.06 4.36
CA SER A 43 -8.55 -7.23 4.12
C SER A 43 -9.26 -8.00 5.25
N ASN A 44 -8.54 -8.90 5.92
CA ASN A 44 -9.02 -9.68 7.06
C ASN A 44 -8.92 -8.94 8.41
N HIS A 45 -8.30 -7.76 8.44
CA HIS A 45 -8.12 -6.99 9.67
C HIS A 45 -9.41 -6.20 10.03
N PRO A 46 -9.83 -6.11 11.31
CA PRO A 46 -11.04 -5.38 11.71
C PRO A 46 -11.07 -3.90 11.32
N ARG A 47 -9.89 -3.31 11.09
CA ARG A 47 -9.70 -1.94 10.61
C ARG A 47 -9.23 -1.88 9.15
N CYS A 48 -9.59 -2.85 8.31
CA CYS A 48 -9.17 -2.87 6.90
C CYS A 48 -9.53 -1.59 6.11
N LEU A 49 -10.55 -0.85 6.56
CA LEU A 49 -11.01 0.39 5.93
C LEU A 49 -10.00 1.54 5.96
N ILE A 50 -8.98 1.51 6.84
CA ILE A 50 -7.91 2.54 6.87
C ILE A 50 -6.71 2.17 5.98
N ALA A 51 -6.78 1.04 5.27
CA ALA A 51 -5.75 0.64 4.32
C ALA A 51 -5.71 1.59 3.13
N THR A 52 -4.50 1.80 2.61
CA THR A 52 -4.32 2.51 1.34
C THR A 52 -4.87 1.68 0.19
N ALA A 53 -5.69 2.32 -0.65
CA ALA A 53 -6.24 1.68 -1.84
C ALA A 53 -5.12 1.40 -2.87
N PRO A 54 -5.13 0.27 -3.58
CA PRO A 54 -4.06 -0.12 -4.50
C PRO A 54 -3.86 0.90 -5.65
N GLU A 55 -4.92 1.55 -6.13
CA GLU A 55 -4.85 2.61 -7.13
C GLU A 55 -4.12 3.87 -6.61
N ALA A 56 -4.30 4.19 -5.32
CA ALA A 56 -3.58 5.28 -4.68
C ALA A 56 -2.10 4.92 -4.47
N GLY A 57 -1.81 3.66 -4.13
CA GLY A 57 -0.46 3.14 -4.09
C GLY A 57 0.26 3.29 -5.44
N GLN A 58 -0.40 2.91 -6.53
CA GLN A 58 0.18 3.07 -7.88
C GLN A 58 0.50 4.54 -8.21
N LEU A 59 -0.35 5.49 -7.79
CA LEU A 59 -0.08 6.92 -7.94
C LEU A 59 1.12 7.37 -7.09
N ILE A 60 1.22 6.92 -5.84
CA ILE A 60 2.36 7.24 -4.97
C ILE A 60 3.66 6.73 -5.59
N ALA A 61 3.69 5.49 -6.08
CA ALA A 61 4.85 4.94 -6.77
C ALA A 61 5.25 5.76 -8.01
N LEU A 62 4.28 6.24 -8.78
CA LEU A 62 4.55 7.14 -9.90
C LEU A 62 5.18 8.46 -9.41
N LEU A 63 4.65 9.07 -8.35
CA LEU A 63 5.19 10.32 -7.79
C LEU A 63 6.61 10.13 -7.25
N LEU A 64 6.90 9.03 -6.57
CA LEU A 64 8.25 8.69 -6.09
C LEU A 64 9.23 8.57 -7.26
N LYS A 65 8.85 7.87 -8.34
CA LYS A 65 9.69 7.75 -9.54
C LYS A 65 9.92 9.10 -10.24
N LEU A 66 8.91 9.97 -10.29
CA LEU A 66 9.02 11.27 -10.94
C LEU A 66 9.84 12.29 -10.13
N THR A 67 9.74 12.24 -8.80
CA THR A 67 10.41 13.20 -7.92
C THR A 67 11.80 12.75 -7.47
N ASN A 68 12.10 11.45 -7.60
CA ASN A 68 13.35 10.82 -7.16
C ASN A 68 13.80 11.28 -5.76
N PRO A 69 12.95 11.11 -4.73
CA PRO A 69 13.23 11.64 -3.42
C PRO A 69 14.34 10.84 -2.74
N LYS A 70 15.28 11.55 -2.10
CA LYS A 70 16.34 10.92 -1.29
C LYS A 70 15.89 10.55 0.13
N LYS A 71 14.82 11.21 0.62
CA LYS A 71 14.25 11.01 1.96
C LYS A 71 12.74 11.16 1.85
N THR A 72 12.02 10.25 2.50
CA THR A 72 10.56 10.24 2.59
C THR A 72 10.16 10.19 4.07
N ILE A 73 8.95 10.67 4.38
CA ILE A 73 8.38 10.56 5.73
C ILE A 73 6.99 10.00 5.57
N GLU A 74 6.69 8.93 6.32
CA GLU A 74 5.36 8.33 6.37
C GLU A 74 4.79 8.48 7.78
N ILE A 75 3.64 9.14 7.87
CA ILE A 75 2.90 9.31 9.11
C ILE A 75 1.64 8.44 9.00
N GLY A 76 1.57 7.37 9.80
CA GLY A 76 0.45 6.42 9.80
C GLY A 76 0.66 5.17 8.93
N VAL A 77 1.54 4.27 9.36
CA VAL A 77 1.99 3.08 8.60
C VAL A 77 0.93 1.96 8.51
N PHE A 78 0.03 1.84 9.49
CA PHE A 78 -0.97 0.77 9.59
C PHE A 78 -0.37 -0.65 9.39
N THR A 79 -0.72 -1.34 8.30
CA THR A 79 -0.21 -2.69 7.96
C THR A 79 1.07 -2.66 7.11
N GLY A 80 1.54 -1.47 6.70
CA GLY A 80 2.83 -1.29 6.02
C GLY A 80 2.78 -1.31 4.50
N TYR A 81 1.60 -1.33 3.86
CA TYR A 81 1.50 -1.31 2.39
C TYR A 81 2.20 -0.09 1.74
N PRO A 82 1.93 1.17 2.13
CA PRO A 82 2.55 2.34 1.50
C PRO A 82 4.05 2.42 1.77
N LEU A 83 4.46 1.92 2.94
CA LEU A 83 5.84 1.84 3.33
C LEU A 83 6.62 0.90 2.42
N VAL A 84 6.18 -0.35 2.31
CA VAL A 84 6.81 -1.35 1.45
C VAL A 84 6.82 -0.89 0.00
N LEU A 85 5.73 -0.27 -0.46
CA LEU A 85 5.66 0.33 -1.79
C LEU A 85 6.78 1.37 -1.99
N THR A 86 6.98 2.24 -1.01
CA THR A 86 7.99 3.31 -1.06
C THR A 86 9.41 2.73 -1.12
N ASP A 87 9.69 1.73 -0.29
CA ASP A 87 10.98 1.05 -0.28
C ASP A 87 11.28 0.34 -1.62
N LEU A 88 10.26 -0.31 -2.20
CA LEU A 88 10.36 -0.93 -3.53
C LEU A 88 10.52 0.07 -4.69
N THR A 89 10.26 1.37 -4.47
CA THR A 89 10.36 2.39 -5.53
C THR A 89 11.58 3.29 -5.46
N ILE A 90 12.21 3.45 -4.30
CA ILE A 90 13.37 4.32 -4.12
C ILE A 90 14.65 3.59 -4.59
N PRO A 91 15.61 4.30 -5.23
CA PRO A 91 16.89 3.71 -5.64
C PRO A 91 17.71 3.18 -4.46
N ASP A 92 18.49 2.11 -4.69
CA ASP A 92 19.30 1.43 -3.65
C ASP A 92 20.23 2.38 -2.88
N ASP A 93 20.82 3.37 -3.58
CA ASP A 93 21.73 4.37 -3.01
C ASP A 93 21.09 5.24 -1.90
N CYS A 94 19.76 5.23 -1.79
CA CYS A 94 19.01 6.03 -0.84
C CYS A 94 18.43 5.20 0.33
N LYS A 95 18.59 3.86 0.33
CA LYS A 95 17.98 2.93 1.30
C LYS A 95 18.39 3.19 2.76
N ASP A 96 19.65 3.57 3.00
CA ASP A 96 20.15 3.89 4.35
C ASP A 96 19.53 5.18 4.95
N SER A 97 18.83 5.96 4.12
CA SER A 97 18.15 7.20 4.53
C SER A 97 16.63 7.04 4.67
N VAL A 98 16.12 5.81 4.52
CA VAL A 98 14.69 5.58 4.27
C VAL A 98 13.87 5.70 5.56
N SER A 99 12.96 6.68 5.50
CA SER A 99 11.75 6.84 6.30
C SER A 99 11.89 6.97 7.82
N GLN A 100 11.60 8.16 8.31
CA GLN A 100 11.27 8.35 9.72
C GLN A 100 9.80 8.00 9.94
N PHE A 101 9.56 6.98 10.78
CA PHE A 101 8.23 6.44 11.06
C PHE A 101 7.62 7.02 12.32
N TYR A 102 6.35 7.42 12.23
CA TYR A 102 5.51 7.63 13.40
C TYR A 102 4.36 6.60 13.36
N THR A 103 4.43 5.60 14.23
CA THR A 103 3.52 4.43 14.24
C THR A 103 2.28 4.66 15.11
N THR A 104 1.12 4.21 14.63
CA THR A 104 0.05 3.70 15.49
C THR A 104 0.22 2.18 15.51
N LYS A 105 0.80 1.65 16.58
CA LYS A 105 1.24 0.25 16.72
C LYS A 105 0.10 -0.74 16.40
N ILE A 106 0.29 -1.61 15.41
CA ILE A 106 -0.48 -2.84 15.22
C ILE A 106 0.51 -3.98 15.01
N GLY A 107 0.42 -5.04 15.82
CA GLY A 107 1.40 -6.13 15.92
C GLY A 107 1.62 -6.99 14.67
N LEU A 108 0.99 -6.69 13.53
CA LEU A 108 1.17 -7.40 12.25
C LEU A 108 2.47 -7.02 11.54
N MET A 109 2.96 -5.79 11.75
CA MET A 109 4.13 -5.26 11.03
C MET A 109 5.43 -6.04 11.33
N TYR A 110 5.58 -6.58 12.55
CA TYR A 110 6.82 -7.26 12.97
C TYR A 110 7.09 -8.58 12.23
N ASN A 111 6.04 -9.34 11.85
CA ASN A 111 6.18 -10.61 11.13
C ASN A 111 6.41 -10.42 9.62
N ILE A 112 5.91 -9.32 9.06
CA ILE A 112 6.00 -9.07 7.60
C ILE A 112 7.37 -8.48 7.24
N PHE A 113 7.89 -7.56 8.07
CA PHE A 113 9.23 -6.97 7.87
C PHE A 113 10.36 -7.97 8.13
N SER A 114 10.20 -8.93 9.05
CA SER A 114 11.21 -9.97 9.28
C SER A 114 11.41 -10.88 8.07
N ASN A 115 10.40 -11.07 7.22
CA ASN A 115 10.52 -11.89 6.02
C ASN A 115 11.06 -11.10 4.82
N SER A 116 10.73 -9.81 4.71
CA SER A 116 11.15 -8.96 3.58
C SER A 116 12.59 -8.44 3.72
N CYS A 117 13.10 -8.25 4.94
CA CYS A 117 14.52 -7.90 5.16
C CYS A 117 15.48 -9.10 5.04
N VAL A 118 14.99 -10.35 4.92
CA VAL A 118 15.84 -11.55 4.89
C VAL A 118 16.17 -12.02 3.47
N GLU A 119 15.44 -11.56 2.44
CA GLU A 119 15.66 -12.02 1.05
C GLU A 119 16.58 -11.13 0.20
N HIS A 120 17.12 -10.05 0.77
CA HIS A 120 18.10 -9.19 0.12
C HIS A 120 19.44 -9.19 0.86
N HIS A 121 20.14 -10.32 0.83
CA HIS A 121 21.56 -10.45 1.14
C HIS A 121 22.28 -11.35 0.14
#